data_AF-A0A3S4GJY0-F1
#
_entry.id   AF-A0A3S4GJY0-F1
#
_cell.length_a   1.000
_cell.length_b   1.000
_cell.length_c   1.000
_cell.angle_alpha   90.00
_cell.angle_beta   90.00
_cell.angle_gamma   90.00
#
_symmetry.space_group_name_H-M   'P 1'
#
loop_
_entity.id
_entity.type
_entity.pdbx_description
1 polymer ?
#
loop_
_entity_poly.entity_id
_entity_poly.type
_entity_poly.pdbx_seq_one_letter_code
_entity_poly.pdbx_strand_id
1 'polypeptide(L)'
;MQEFWIEITGPQATIISGALTVFAAVFGVLLGSWLFSGRVRDLKGALDESDKLLRQHKTSVESSLADVTDKIGSLNEQIASTMQGLAQVRSDVSDIALAEQVEEEQPVGAPSREKLKEDWNAIRDAIEATAADPEIDGRTRAKYGRVDRRNYSELIDLMAYDNVLGQKEEVFREAIKLWQSYRTGKKELNQRDAARMVSLRQKIGV
;
A
#
# COMPACT_ATOMS: atom_id res chain seq x y z
N MET A 1 -59.67 -35.86 -54.55
CA MET A 1 -60.38 -35.19 -53.44
C MET A 1 -61.57 -36.08 -53.13
N GLN A 2 -61.78 -36.75 -52.00
CA GLN A 2 -61.25 -36.69 -50.63
C GLN A 2 -61.61 -38.04 -49.96
N GLU A 3 -60.73 -39.03 -49.96
CA GLU A 3 -60.94 -40.26 -49.16
C GLU A 3 -59.67 -40.65 -48.40
N PHE A 4 -59.14 -39.68 -47.65
CA PHE A 4 -58.02 -39.88 -46.72
C PHE A 4 -58.41 -39.57 -45.27
N TRP A 5 -59.70 -39.73 -44.94
CA TRP A 5 -60.16 -39.80 -43.57
C TRP A 5 -60.62 -41.23 -43.31
N ILE A 6 -59.64 -42.12 -43.15
CA ILE A 6 -59.85 -43.40 -42.48
C ILE A 6 -60.42 -43.04 -41.11
N GLU A 7 -61.63 -43.50 -40.81
CA GLU A 7 -62.19 -43.47 -39.46
C GLU A 7 -61.18 -44.14 -38.52
N ILE A 8 -60.35 -43.33 -37.87
CA ILE A 8 -59.50 -43.77 -36.77
C ILE A 8 -60.49 -44.15 -35.66
N THR A 9 -60.89 -45.42 -35.67
CA THR A 9 -61.71 -46.01 -34.61
C THR A 9 -61.09 -45.64 -33.27
N GLY A 10 -61.91 -45.18 -32.31
CA GLY A 10 -61.46 -44.63 -31.02
C GLY A 10 -60.28 -45.34 -30.32
N PRO A 11 -60.15 -46.69 -30.38
CA PRO A 11 -58.99 -47.39 -29.86
C PRO A 11 -57.65 -47.00 -30.51
N GLN A 12 -57.62 -46.75 -31.82
CA GLN A 12 -56.42 -46.36 -32.55
C GLN A 12 -55.96 -44.94 -32.18
N ALA A 13 -56.90 -44.02 -31.95
CA ALA A 13 -56.59 -42.64 -31.51
C ALA A 13 -55.93 -42.63 -30.12
N THR A 14 -56.39 -43.49 -29.20
CA THR A 14 -55.80 -43.65 -27.86
C THR A 14 -54.40 -44.24 -27.93
N ILE A 15 -54.18 -45.24 -28.80
CA ILE A 15 -52.84 -45.84 -29.00
C ILE A 15 -51.86 -44.80 -29.58
N ILE A 16 -52.30 -44.02 -30.57
CA ILE A 16 -51.48 -42.96 -31.18
C ILE A 16 -51.14 -41.87 -30.15
N SER A 17 -52.11 -41.41 -29.36
CA SER A 17 -51.90 -40.41 -28.30
C SER A 17 -50.96 -40.92 -27.18
N GLY A 18 -51.13 -42.18 -26.78
CA GLY A 18 -50.23 -42.84 -25.83
C GLY A 18 -48.80 -42.94 -26.36
N ALA A 19 -48.63 -43.37 -27.62
CA ALA A 19 -47.33 -43.40 -28.28
C ALA A 19 -46.70 -42.00 -28.36
N LEU A 20 -47.48 -40.98 -28.73
CA LEU A 20 -47.00 -39.60 -28.82
C LEU A 20 -46.53 -39.06 -27.46
N THR A 21 -47.26 -39.39 -26.39
CA THR A 21 -46.92 -38.98 -25.01
C THR A 21 -45.62 -39.64 -24.55
N VAL A 22 -45.44 -40.93 -24.84
CA VAL A 22 -44.19 -41.64 -24.55
C VAL A 22 -43.03 -41.05 -25.35
N PHE A 23 -43.22 -40.79 -26.64
CA PHE A 23 -42.22 -40.13 -27.47
C PHE A 23 -41.84 -38.75 -26.94
N ALA A 24 -42.82 -37.93 -26.57
CA ALA A 24 -42.59 -36.61 -25.99
C ALA A 24 -41.83 -36.70 -24.65
N ALA A 25 -42.16 -37.67 -23.80
CA ALA A 25 -41.47 -37.87 -22.53
C ALA A 25 -39.99 -38.29 -22.74
N VAL A 26 -39.74 -39.25 -23.64
CA VAL A 26 -38.38 -39.69 -23.98
C VAL A 26 -37.58 -38.54 -24.59
N PHE A 27 -38.18 -37.79 -25.51
CA PHE A 27 -37.54 -36.65 -26.14
C PHE A 27 -37.23 -35.52 -25.15
N GLY A 28 -38.15 -35.24 -24.21
CA GLY A 28 -37.94 -34.28 -23.14
C GLY A 28 -36.78 -34.66 -22.20
N VAL A 29 -36.66 -35.95 -21.85
CA VAL A 29 -35.54 -36.45 -21.03
C VAL A 29 -34.21 -36.34 -21.78
N LEU A 30 -34.18 -36.68 -23.07
CA LEU A 30 -32.98 -36.59 -23.90
C LEU A 30 -32.52 -35.13 -24.07
N LEU A 31 -33.44 -34.21 -24.38
CA LEU A 31 -33.14 -32.79 -24.47
C LEU A 31 -32.67 -32.21 -23.14
N GLY A 32 -33.34 -32.58 -22.03
CA GLY A 32 -32.94 -32.19 -20.69
C GLY A 32 -31.52 -32.67 -20.37
N SER A 33 -31.27 -33.96 -20.56
CA SER A 33 -29.94 -34.56 -20.32
C SER A 33 -28.85 -33.87 -21.13
N TRP A 34 -29.10 -33.58 -22.41
CA TRP A 34 -28.15 -32.90 -23.28
C TRP A 34 -27.85 -31.47 -22.83
N LEU A 35 -28.90 -30.67 -22.54
CA LEU A 35 -28.74 -29.27 -22.11
C LEU A 35 -28.05 -29.15 -20.74
N PHE A 36 -28.44 -30.00 -19.79
CA PHE A 36 -27.83 -30.01 -18.45
C PHE A 36 -26.40 -30.54 -18.49
N SER A 37 -26.09 -31.54 -19.31
CA SER A 37 -24.74 -32.07 -19.46
C SER A 37 -23.75 -31.01 -19.97
N GLY A 38 -24.15 -30.20 -20.95
CA GLY A 38 -23.34 -29.07 -21.43
C GLY A 38 -23.04 -28.06 -20.32
N ARG A 39 -24.08 -27.56 -19.63
CA ARG A 39 -23.91 -26.57 -18.56
C ARG A 39 -23.07 -27.09 -17.39
N VAL A 40 -23.22 -28.37 -17.01
CA VAL A 40 -22.42 -28.97 -15.94
C VAL A 40 -20.95 -29.13 -16.34
N ARG A 41 -20.66 -29.43 -17.62
CA ARG A 41 -19.28 -29.46 -18.13
C ARG A 41 -18.64 -28.08 -18.08
N ASP A 42 -19.35 -27.04 -18.49
CA ASP A 42 -18.84 -25.67 -18.45
C ASP A 42 -18.56 -25.24 -17.00
N LEU A 43 -19.47 -25.56 -16.07
CA LEU A 43 -19.28 -25.26 -14.65
C LEU A 43 -18.06 -25.98 -14.05
N LYS A 44 -17.86 -27.26 -14.40
CA LYS A 44 -16.68 -28.02 -13.97
C LYS A 44 -15.39 -27.43 -14.53
N GLY A 45 -15.39 -27.02 -15.81
CA GLY A 45 -14.25 -26.37 -16.43
C GLY A 45 -13.85 -25.07 -15.72
N ALA A 46 -14.83 -24.21 -15.42
CA ALA A 46 -14.58 -22.97 -14.70
C ALA A 46 -14.08 -23.21 -13.26
N LEU A 47 -14.57 -24.27 -12.61
CA LEU A 47 -14.13 -24.66 -11.26
C LEU A 47 -12.69 -25.16 -11.26
N ASP A 48 -12.31 -25.99 -12.23
CA ASP A 48 -10.94 -26.50 -12.39
C ASP A 48 -9.94 -25.37 -12.70
N GLU A 49 -10.35 -24.42 -13.55
CA GLU A 49 -9.54 -23.23 -13.84
C GLU A 49 -9.35 -22.36 -12.60
N SER A 50 -10.40 -22.18 -11.81
CA SER A 50 -10.33 -21.45 -10.53
C SER A 50 -9.44 -22.16 -9.51
N ASP A 51 -9.52 -23.49 -9.38
CA ASP A 51 -8.65 -24.26 -8.46
C ASP A 51 -7.18 -24.15 -8.88
N LYS A 52 -6.90 -24.17 -10.20
CA LYS A 52 -5.56 -23.96 -10.73
C LYS A 52 -5.02 -22.57 -10.40
N LEU A 53 -5.82 -21.52 -10.59
CA LEU A 53 -5.44 -20.14 -10.25
C LEU A 53 -5.19 -19.98 -8.74
N LEU A 54 -6.04 -20.57 -7.91
CA LEU A 54 -5.87 -20.54 -6.45
C LEU A 54 -4.58 -21.23 -6.01
N ARG A 55 -4.25 -22.39 -6.58
CA ARG A 55 -2.99 -23.09 -6.31
C ARG A 55 -1.78 -22.26 -6.74
N GLN A 56 -1.82 -21.66 -7.93
CA GLN A 56 -0.75 -20.78 -8.41
C GLN A 56 -0.57 -19.57 -7.50
N HIS A 57 -1.67 -18.94 -7.10
CA HIS A 57 -1.64 -17.81 -6.18
C HIS A 57 -1.08 -18.20 -4.82
N LYS A 58 -1.50 -19.35 -4.27
CA LYS A 58 -0.95 -19.87 -3.01
C LYS A 58 0.57 -20.07 -3.08
N THR A 59 1.07 -20.72 -4.12
CA THR A 59 2.52 -20.91 -4.31
C THR A 59 3.25 -19.57 -4.48
N SER A 60 2.67 -18.61 -5.20
CA SER A 60 3.25 -17.28 -5.36
C SER A 60 3.32 -16.53 -4.03
N VAL A 61 2.29 -16.62 -3.19
CA VAL A 61 2.26 -16.02 -1.86
C VAL A 61 3.29 -16.67 -0.94
N GLU A 62 3.38 -18.01 -0.92
CA GLU A 62 4.37 -18.74 -0.11
C GLU A 62 5.81 -18.36 -0.51
N SER A 63 6.09 -18.27 -1.82
CA SER A 63 7.40 -17.80 -2.32
C SER A 63 7.69 -16.36 -1.92
N SER A 64 6.69 -15.48 -2.03
CA SER A 64 6.85 -14.07 -1.65
C SER A 64 7.10 -13.90 -0.16
N LEU A 65 6.45 -14.72 0.68
CA LEU A 65 6.68 -14.73 2.12
C LEU A 65 8.09 -15.22 2.46
N ALA A 66 8.57 -16.28 1.81
CA ALA A 66 9.94 -16.76 1.98
C ALA A 66 10.97 -15.68 1.61
N ASP A 67 10.80 -15.03 0.45
CA ASP A 67 11.67 -13.94 0.00
C ASP A 67 11.69 -12.75 0.99
N VAL A 68 10.54 -12.41 1.58
CA VAL A 68 10.44 -11.36 2.59
C VAL A 68 11.17 -11.76 3.87
N THR A 69 11.01 -13.01 4.32
CA THR A 69 11.72 -13.52 5.50
C THR A 69 13.24 -13.49 5.29
N ASP A 70 13.72 -13.93 4.13
CA ASP A 70 15.16 -13.90 3.80
C ASP A 70 15.70 -12.47 3.74
N LYS A 71 14.95 -11.54 3.14
CA LYS A 71 15.31 -10.11 3.13
C LYS A 71 15.40 -9.54 4.53
N ILE A 72 14.46 -9.86 5.42
CA ILE A 72 14.50 -9.42 6.83
C ILE A 72 15.73 -10.00 7.53
N GLY A 73 16.08 -11.26 7.30
CA GLY A 73 17.31 -11.87 7.81
C GLY A 73 18.55 -11.10 7.34
N SER A 74 18.66 -10.84 6.04
CA SER A 74 19.79 -10.09 5.48
C SER A 74 19.89 -8.65 6.00
N LEU A 75 18.75 -7.98 6.20
CA LEU A 75 18.70 -6.65 6.80
C LEU A 75 19.17 -6.68 8.25
N ASN A 76 18.82 -7.72 9.01
CA ASN A 76 19.26 -7.87 10.39
C ASN A 76 20.79 -8.05 10.47
N GLU A 77 21.38 -8.82 9.56
CA GLU A 77 22.84 -8.97 9.44
C GLU A 77 23.53 -7.66 9.02
N GLN A 78 22.93 -6.91 8.09
CA GLN A 78 23.42 -5.59 7.69
C GLN A 78 23.34 -4.58 8.83
N ILE A 79 22.28 -4.61 9.63
CA ILE A 79 22.14 -3.77 10.83
C ILE A 79 23.22 -4.14 11.86
N ALA A 80 23.42 -5.44 12.12
CA ALA A 80 24.43 -5.90 13.07
C ALA A 80 25.85 -5.48 12.64
N SER A 81 26.20 -5.65 11.36
CA SER A 81 27.49 -5.21 10.82
C SER A 81 27.64 -3.69 10.81
N THR A 82 26.56 -2.94 10.49
CA THR A 82 26.56 -1.47 10.56
C THR A 82 26.72 -1.00 12.00
N MET A 83 26.06 -1.64 12.97
CA MET A 83 26.21 -1.33 14.39
C MET A 83 27.62 -1.63 14.90
N GLN A 84 28.22 -2.74 14.45
CA GLN A 84 29.60 -3.07 14.77
C GLN A 84 30.58 -2.05 14.17
N GLY A 85 30.36 -1.66 12.91
CA GLY A 85 31.12 -0.58 12.26
C GLY A 85 30.95 0.76 12.98
N LEU A 86 29.73 1.09 13.42
CA LEU A 86 29.46 2.31 14.20
C LEU A 86 30.12 2.25 15.58
N ALA A 87 30.13 1.10 16.24
CA ALA A 87 30.82 0.90 17.51
C ALA A 87 32.33 1.07 17.35
N GLN A 88 32.90 0.56 16.26
CA GLN A 88 34.32 0.71 15.93
C GLN A 88 34.67 2.15 15.59
N VAL A 89 33.91 2.81 14.70
CA VAL A 89 34.09 4.23 14.38
C VAL A 89 33.94 5.10 15.62
N ARG A 90 32.99 4.77 16.52
CA ARG A 90 32.84 5.48 17.80
C ARG A 90 34.06 5.29 18.69
N SER A 91 34.64 4.08 18.73
CA SER A 91 35.88 3.81 19.47
C SER A 91 37.05 4.59 18.89
N ASP A 92 37.21 4.58 17.57
CA ASP A 92 38.29 5.29 16.89
C ASP A 92 38.15 6.81 17.07
N VAL A 93 36.91 7.33 17.01
CA VAL A 93 36.61 8.74 17.28
C VAL A 93 36.79 9.08 18.76
N SER A 94 36.45 8.19 19.70
CA SER A 94 36.74 8.42 21.12
C SER A 94 38.23 8.41 21.40
N ASP A 95 39.00 7.53 20.77
CA ASP A 95 40.45 7.46 20.93
C ASP A 95 41.14 8.71 20.34
N ILE A 96 40.58 9.27 19.26
CA ILE A 96 41.01 10.56 18.69
C ILE A 96 40.58 11.74 19.58
N ALA A 97 39.36 11.72 20.13
CA ALA A 97 38.86 12.77 21.03
C ALA A 97 39.62 12.80 22.37
N LEU A 98 39.98 11.63 22.91
CA LEU A 98 40.80 11.47 24.11
C LEU A 98 42.24 11.97 23.90
N ALA A 99 42.73 12.00 22.65
CA ALA A 99 44.04 12.53 22.33
C ALA A 99 44.08 14.07 22.23
N GLU A 100 42.93 14.74 22.12
CA GLU A 100 42.91 16.18 21.80
C GLU A 100 42.27 17.10 22.86
N GLN A 101 41.39 16.63 23.76
CA GLN A 101 40.90 17.48 24.85
C GLN A 101 40.17 16.69 25.95
N VAL A 102 40.63 16.92 27.19
CA VAL A 102 39.83 16.75 28.40
C VAL A 102 38.70 17.78 28.36
N GLU A 103 37.53 17.44 27.83
CA GLU A 103 36.31 18.25 28.01
C GLU A 103 35.03 17.41 27.82
N GLU A 104 34.43 17.05 28.96
CA GLU A 104 33.05 16.65 29.23
C GLU A 104 32.25 15.89 28.14
N GLU A 105 32.31 14.55 28.21
CA GLU A 105 31.43 13.64 27.50
C GLU A 105 29.96 13.73 28.01
N GLN A 106 29.04 14.22 27.17
CA GLN A 106 27.62 13.82 27.29
C GLN A 106 27.41 12.49 26.54
N PRO A 107 26.76 11.50 27.16
CA PRO A 107 26.60 10.16 26.59
C PRO A 107 25.66 10.19 25.38
N VAL A 108 25.97 9.36 24.37
CA VAL A 108 25.12 9.07 23.20
C VAL A 108 23.69 8.78 23.64
N GLY A 109 22.85 9.83 23.56
CA GLY A 109 21.64 9.94 24.36
C GLY A 109 20.42 9.29 23.72
N ALA A 110 19.51 8.84 24.59
CA ALA A 110 18.13 8.51 24.26
C ALA A 110 17.51 9.53 23.27
N PRO A 111 16.51 9.14 22.44
CA PRO A 111 15.85 10.06 21.51
C PRO A 111 15.44 11.34 22.26
N SER A 112 16.13 12.43 21.98
CA SER A 112 15.95 13.68 22.71
C SER A 112 14.89 14.51 22.00
N ARG A 113 14.03 15.16 22.77
CA ARG A 113 13.04 16.11 22.23
C ARG A 113 13.71 17.28 21.53
N GLU A 114 14.91 17.64 21.96
CA GLU A 114 15.75 18.65 21.33
C GLU A 114 16.13 18.23 19.91
N LYS A 115 16.55 16.97 19.72
CA LYS A 115 16.87 16.46 18.39
C LYS A 115 15.66 16.40 17.48
N LEU A 116 14.51 15.94 17.99
CA LEU A 116 13.26 15.96 17.22
C LEU A 116 12.88 17.39 16.79
N LYS A 117 13.07 18.37 17.67
CA LYS A 117 12.81 19.78 17.38
C LYS A 117 13.77 20.34 16.34
N GLU A 118 15.04 19.95 16.41
CA GLU A 118 16.06 20.30 15.42
C GLU A 118 15.69 19.76 14.03
N ASP A 119 15.33 18.47 13.95
CA ASP A 119 14.90 17.83 12.70
C ASP A 119 13.63 18.47 12.14
N TRP A 120 12.66 18.80 13.00
CA TRP A 120 11.48 19.56 12.60
C TRP A 120 11.82 20.95 12.06
N ASN A 121 12.76 21.68 12.68
CA ASN A 121 13.16 22.99 12.20
C ASN A 121 13.80 22.90 10.81
N ALA A 122 14.64 21.89 10.55
CA ALA A 122 15.21 21.67 9.21
C ALA A 122 14.13 21.43 8.14
N ILE A 123 13.12 20.59 8.45
CA ILE A 123 11.99 20.35 7.55
C ILE A 123 11.18 21.64 7.33
N ARG A 124 10.91 22.39 8.40
CA ARG A 124 10.21 23.67 8.34
C ARG A 124 10.94 24.68 7.45
N ASP A 125 12.26 24.76 7.58
CA ASP A 125 13.06 25.68 6.78
C ASP A 125 13.08 25.24 5.31
N ALA A 126 13.04 23.93 5.02
CA ALA A 126 12.84 23.41 3.66
C ALA A 126 11.46 23.74 3.06
N ILE A 127 10.40 23.75 3.88
CA ILE A 127 9.07 24.20 3.47
C ILE A 127 9.12 25.69 3.08
N GLU A 128 9.76 26.52 3.90
CA GLU A 128 9.93 27.96 3.63
C GLU A 128 10.78 28.22 2.39
N ALA A 129 11.88 27.47 2.22
CA ALA A 129 12.72 27.58 1.03
C ALA A 129 11.93 27.26 -0.25
N THR A 130 11.08 26.22 -0.21
CA THR A 130 10.20 25.87 -1.33
C THR A 130 9.17 26.95 -1.59
N ALA A 131 8.59 27.55 -0.55
CA ALA A 131 7.62 28.65 -0.69
C ALA A 131 8.27 29.95 -1.22
N ALA A 132 9.56 30.16 -0.96
CA ALA A 132 10.30 31.35 -1.34
C ALA A 132 11.01 31.23 -2.70
N ASP A 133 10.91 30.08 -3.36
CA ASP A 133 11.63 29.75 -4.59
C ASP A 133 11.51 30.88 -5.65
N PRO A 134 12.64 31.40 -6.18
CA PRO A 134 12.65 32.40 -7.25
C PRO A 134 11.93 32.00 -8.53
N GLU A 135 11.80 30.71 -8.82
CA GLU A 135 11.10 30.22 -10.02
C GLU A 135 9.57 30.37 -9.92
N ILE A 136 9.04 30.55 -8.71
CA ILE A 136 7.62 30.77 -8.47
C ILE A 136 7.25 32.23 -8.76
N ASP A 137 6.13 32.42 -9.46
CA ASP A 137 5.58 33.75 -9.73
C ASP A 137 5.49 34.60 -8.45
N GLY A 138 5.90 35.88 -8.56
CA GLY A 138 6.00 36.78 -7.43
C GLY A 138 4.67 36.99 -6.70
N ARG A 139 3.53 36.92 -7.41
CA ARG A 139 2.20 37.06 -6.79
C ARG A 139 1.86 35.82 -5.97
N THR A 140 2.19 34.64 -6.47
CA THR A 140 2.02 33.35 -5.79
C THR A 140 2.91 33.25 -4.55
N ARG A 141 4.18 33.66 -4.64
CA ARG A 141 5.07 33.73 -3.48
C ARG A 141 4.60 34.74 -2.42
N ALA A 142 4.08 35.90 -2.84
CA ALA A 142 3.48 36.86 -1.93
C ALA A 142 2.23 36.30 -1.24
N LYS A 143 1.43 35.48 -1.93
CA LYS A 143 0.30 34.74 -1.35
C LYS A 143 0.79 33.77 -0.27
N TYR A 144 1.86 33.01 -0.52
CA TYR A 144 2.47 32.13 0.49
C TYR A 144 3.02 32.90 1.70
N GLY A 145 3.63 34.06 1.48
CA GLY A 145 4.13 34.93 2.55
C GLY A 145 3.05 35.45 3.52
N ARG A 146 1.77 35.47 3.10
CA ARG A 146 0.65 35.92 3.95
C ARG A 146 0.12 34.84 4.90
N VAL A 147 0.49 33.58 4.69
CA VAL A 147 0.04 32.47 5.53
C VAL A 147 0.69 32.55 6.91
N ASP A 148 -0.09 32.35 7.98
CA ASP A 148 0.43 32.35 9.34
C ASP A 148 1.40 31.16 9.55
N ARG A 149 2.63 31.44 9.99
CA ARG A 149 3.66 30.44 10.30
C ARG A 149 3.34 29.58 11.54
N ARG A 150 2.22 29.85 12.20
CA ARG A 150 1.64 28.94 13.20
C ARG A 150 0.91 27.76 12.54
N ASN A 151 0.51 27.88 11.28
CA ASN A 151 -0.27 26.89 10.54
C ASN A 151 0.41 26.48 9.21
N TYR A 152 1.52 25.74 9.30
CA TYR A 152 2.21 25.20 8.12
C TYR A 152 1.34 24.26 7.26
N SER A 153 0.28 23.69 7.83
CA SER A 153 -0.66 22.84 7.09
C SER A 153 -1.33 23.62 5.95
N GLU A 154 -1.78 24.85 6.24
CA GLU A 154 -2.41 25.73 5.25
C GLU A 154 -1.43 26.18 4.16
N LEU A 155 -0.17 26.43 4.52
CA LEU A 155 0.87 26.77 3.56
C LEU A 155 1.12 25.60 2.59
N ILE A 156 1.19 24.37 3.10
CA ILE A 156 1.33 23.17 2.28
C ILE A 156 0.12 22.98 1.38
N ASP A 157 -1.11 23.16 1.88
CA ASP A 157 -2.32 23.04 1.08
C ASP A 157 -2.32 23.99 -0.11
N LEU A 158 -1.88 25.24 0.11
CA LEU A 158 -1.76 26.23 -0.96
C LEU A 158 -0.67 25.87 -1.97
N MET A 159 0.52 25.45 -1.51
CA MET A 159 1.60 25.04 -2.41
C MET A 159 1.27 23.75 -3.18
N ALA A 160 0.51 22.83 -2.57
CA ALA A 160 0.02 21.62 -3.22
C ALA A 160 -1.03 21.95 -4.29
N TYR A 161 -1.97 22.86 -3.99
CA TYR A 161 -2.95 23.34 -4.96
C TYR A 161 -2.28 23.97 -6.19
N ASP A 162 -1.21 24.72 -5.97
CA ASP A 162 -0.41 25.34 -7.03
C ASP A 162 0.62 24.36 -7.66
N ASN A 163 0.60 23.08 -7.26
CA ASN A 163 1.46 21.97 -7.74
C ASN A 163 2.98 22.21 -7.62
N VAL A 164 3.39 22.99 -6.61
CA VAL A 164 4.81 23.32 -6.35
C VAL A 164 5.52 22.17 -5.61
N LEU A 165 4.80 21.39 -4.81
CA LEU A 165 5.40 20.40 -3.91
C LEU A 165 5.72 19.05 -4.57
N GLY A 166 4.98 18.67 -5.62
CA GLY A 166 5.08 17.34 -6.22
C GLY A 166 5.06 16.22 -5.16
N GLN A 167 6.06 15.33 -5.20
CA GLN A 167 6.16 14.20 -4.25
C GLN A 167 6.51 14.60 -2.81
N LYS A 168 6.94 15.85 -2.56
CA LYS A 168 7.32 16.32 -1.22
C LYS A 168 6.11 16.61 -0.33
N GLU A 169 4.92 16.76 -0.91
CA GLU A 169 3.70 17.08 -0.18
C GLU A 169 3.43 16.08 0.95
N GLU A 170 3.42 14.78 0.63
CA GLU A 170 3.13 13.71 1.60
C GLU A 170 4.14 13.73 2.76
N VAL A 171 5.42 13.92 2.43
CA VAL A 171 6.51 13.97 3.41
C VAL A 171 6.33 15.14 4.37
N PHE A 172 5.99 16.33 3.86
CA PHE A 172 5.75 17.51 4.70
C PHE A 172 4.51 17.38 5.59
N ARG A 173 3.41 16.82 5.06
CA ARG A 173 2.19 16.57 5.85
C ARG A 173 2.45 15.60 7.01
N GLU A 174 3.20 14.55 6.73
CA GLU A 174 3.57 13.56 7.73
C GLU A 174 4.44 14.16 8.83
N ALA A 175 5.44 14.97 8.47
CA ALA A 175 6.31 15.65 9.41
C ALA A 175 5.54 16.60 10.34
N ILE A 176 4.59 17.37 9.80
CA ILE A 176 3.73 18.26 10.61
C ILE A 176 2.91 17.44 11.61
N LYS A 177 2.24 16.38 11.14
CA LYS A 177 1.39 15.54 12.00
C LYS A 177 2.20 14.95 13.14
N LEU A 178 3.41 14.48 12.83
CA LEU A 178 4.33 13.94 13.81
C LEU A 178 4.73 15.02 14.84
N TRP A 179 5.20 16.18 14.39
CA TRP A 179 5.60 17.29 15.26
C TRP A 179 4.44 17.79 16.14
N GLN A 180 3.24 17.96 15.59
CA GLN A 180 2.05 18.39 16.34
C GLN A 180 1.74 17.45 17.52
N SER A 181 1.94 16.14 17.34
CA SER A 181 1.72 15.16 18.42
C SER A 181 2.70 15.30 19.58
N TYR A 182 3.89 15.86 19.33
CA TYR A 182 4.98 16.00 20.31
C TYR A 182 5.17 17.41 20.85
N ARG A 183 4.72 18.44 20.13
CA ARG A 183 4.89 19.86 20.47
C ARG A 183 4.35 20.24 21.86
N THR A 184 3.28 19.59 22.32
CA THR A 184 2.66 19.89 23.62
C THR A 184 3.39 19.27 24.81
N GLY A 185 4.39 18.40 24.57
CA GLY A 185 5.17 17.75 25.61
C GLY A 185 4.43 16.70 26.43
N LYS A 186 3.14 16.46 26.15
CA LYS A 186 2.31 15.46 26.85
C LYS A 186 2.63 14.01 26.45
N LYS A 187 3.14 13.81 25.23
CA LYS A 187 3.50 12.49 24.68
C LYS A 187 4.98 12.22 24.90
N GLU A 188 5.31 11.05 25.45
CA GLU A 188 6.70 10.60 25.56
C GLU A 188 7.25 10.24 24.17
N LEU A 189 8.48 10.68 23.91
CA LEU A 189 9.11 10.48 22.60
C LEU A 189 9.49 9.02 22.43
N ASN A 190 8.94 8.38 21.41
CA ASN A 190 9.29 7.02 21.03
C ASN A 190 10.47 7.07 20.06
N GLN A 191 11.42 6.15 20.21
CA GLN A 191 12.56 5.97 19.30
C GLN A 191 12.11 5.76 17.85
N ARG A 192 11.00 5.05 17.61
CA ARG A 192 10.43 4.87 16.26
C ARG A 192 10.00 6.19 15.64
N ASP A 193 9.33 7.04 16.41
CA ASP A 193 8.82 8.33 15.94
C ASP A 193 9.98 9.32 15.72
N ALA A 194 11.01 9.28 16.57
CA ALA A 194 12.24 10.04 16.35
C ALA A 194 12.97 9.61 15.07
N ALA A 195 13.18 8.31 14.87
CA ALA A 195 13.79 7.78 13.64
C ALA A 195 12.96 8.11 12.39
N ARG A 196 11.63 8.13 12.52
CA ARG A 196 10.72 8.51 11.45
C ARG A 196 10.90 9.97 11.04
N MET A 197 11.03 10.90 11.99
CA MET A 197 11.31 12.31 11.68
C MET A 197 12.63 12.47 10.91
N VAL A 198 13.68 11.77 11.32
CA VAL A 198 14.98 11.75 10.61
C VAL A 198 14.82 11.25 9.18
N SER A 199 14.05 10.16 8.99
CA SER A 199 13.80 9.61 7.66
C SER A 199 13.04 10.57 6.74
N LEU A 200 12.10 11.35 7.30
CA LEU A 200 11.35 12.36 6.54
C LEU A 200 12.27 13.51 6.12
N ARG A 201 13.16 13.95 7.02
CA ARG A 201 14.18 14.96 6.74
C ARG A 201 15.08 14.53 5.57
N GLN A 202 15.59 13.30 5.63
CA GLN A 202 16.42 12.71 4.57
C GLN A 202 15.71 12.62 3.22
N LYS A 203 14.41 12.27 3.20
CA LYS A 203 13.61 12.25 1.96
C LYS A 203 13.47 13.63 1.30
N ILE A 204 13.53 14.70 2.08
CA ILE A 204 13.47 16.09 1.58
C ILE A 204 14.85 16.56 1.09
N GLY A 205 15.93 15.91 1.54
CA GLY A 205 17.31 16.24 1.19
C GLY A 205 17.97 17.26 2.13
N VAL A 206 17.51 17.33 3.38
CA VAL A 206 18.02 18.23 4.45
C VAL A 206 18.43 17.49 5.71
#